data_AF-A0A363RV20-F1
#
_entry.id   AF-A0A363RV20-F1
#
_cell.length_a   1.000
_cell.length_b   1.000
_cell.length_c   1.000
_cell.angle_alpha   90.00
_cell.angle_beta   90.00
_cell.angle_gamma   90.00
#
_symmetry.space_group_name_H-M   'P 1'
#
loop_
_entity.id
_entity.type
_entity.pdbx_description
1 polymer ?
#
loop_
_entity_poly.entity_id
_entity_poly.type
_entity_poly.pdbx_seq_one_letter_code
_entity_poly.pdbx_strand_id
1 'polypeptide(L)'
;MEVMMNREQRRAARRAKPPRRGAGHIQMPVNMRFSAEEETWMMLIPTQGANQFLDGTADRDVWHSVMGRINFAIILGDNHFWSPGNEGANSLQAARLVMRAVKAHGDATGSWSMTNEQHGVVMTALTLANQMQKMCTRRELRDAMTDMMGQLEYNKQSDAIKDKLDAGQLPG
;
A
#
# COMPACT_ATOMS: atom_id res chain seq x y z
N MET A 1 18.37 -20.03 -33.78
CA MET A 1 17.45 -21.10 -33.33
C MET A 1 17.20 -20.91 -31.84
N GLU A 2 16.10 -20.28 -31.47
CA GLU A 2 15.66 -20.17 -30.06
C GLU A 2 15.11 -21.53 -29.63
N VAL A 3 15.81 -22.21 -28.72
CA VAL A 3 15.33 -23.47 -28.16
C VAL A 3 14.15 -23.16 -27.24
N MET A 4 12.93 -23.40 -27.72
CA MET A 4 11.71 -23.27 -26.92
C MET A 4 11.73 -24.32 -25.80
N MET A 5 12.16 -23.94 -24.59
CA MET A 5 12.08 -24.81 -23.43
C MET A 5 10.63 -25.22 -23.14
N ASN A 6 10.41 -26.52 -22.93
CA ASN A 6 9.12 -27.10 -22.54
C ASN A 6 8.67 -26.56 -21.16
N ARG A 7 7.36 -26.52 -20.90
CA ARG A 7 6.75 -25.93 -19.69
C ARG A 7 7.29 -26.53 -18.39
N GLU A 8 7.65 -27.82 -18.40
CA GLU A 8 8.30 -28.50 -17.28
C GLU A 8 9.76 -28.09 -17.10
N GLN A 9 10.51 -27.96 -18.20
CA GLN A 9 11.88 -27.47 -18.18
C GLN A 9 11.96 -26.01 -17.71
N ARG A 10 10.97 -25.16 -18.06
CA ARG A 10 10.84 -23.79 -17.52
C ARG A 10 10.57 -23.77 -16.01
N ARG A 11 9.78 -24.73 -15.50
CA ARG A 11 9.52 -24.87 -14.05
C ARG A 11 10.75 -25.38 -13.29
N ALA A 12 11.46 -26.36 -13.84
CA ALA A 12 12.72 -26.85 -13.29
C ALA A 12 13.80 -25.76 -13.28
N ALA A 13 13.95 -25.00 -14.36
CA ALA A 13 14.89 -23.88 -14.46
C ALA A 13 14.55 -22.73 -13.51
N ARG A 14 13.27 -22.51 -13.18
CA ARG A 14 12.86 -21.56 -12.14
C ARG A 14 13.15 -22.05 -10.73
N ARG A 15 13.01 -23.35 -10.46
CA ARG A 15 13.35 -23.98 -9.16
C ARG A 15 14.86 -24.06 -8.91
N ALA A 16 15.65 -24.19 -9.97
CA ALA A 16 17.10 -24.29 -9.90
C ALA A 16 17.83 -22.94 -9.73
N LYS A 17 17.10 -21.81 -9.69
CA LYS A 17 17.73 -20.51 -9.45
C LYS A 17 18.17 -20.43 -7.99
N PRO A 18 19.48 -20.24 -7.71
CA PRO A 18 19.94 -20.07 -6.35
C PRO A 18 19.27 -18.83 -5.73
N PRO A 19 19.00 -18.83 -4.42
CA PRO A 19 18.48 -17.66 -3.74
C PRO A 19 19.43 -16.49 -3.99
N ARG A 20 18.87 -15.35 -4.41
CA ARG A 20 19.65 -14.12 -4.57
C ARG A 20 20.23 -13.76 -3.21
N ARG A 21 21.55 -13.84 -3.07
CA ARG A 21 22.27 -13.33 -1.90
C ARG A 21 22.20 -11.80 -1.95
N GLY A 22 21.21 -11.23 -1.27
CA GLY A 22 21.22 -9.81 -0.92
C GLY A 22 22.22 -9.57 0.22
N ALA A 23 22.78 -8.36 0.28
CA ALA A 23 23.64 -7.95 1.38
C ALA A 23 22.88 -8.07 2.70
N GLY A 24 23.31 -8.99 3.56
CA GLY A 24 22.67 -9.28 4.85
C GLY A 24 21.34 -10.01 4.73
N HIS A 25 21.27 -11.18 5.36
CA HIS A 25 20.07 -12.01 5.55
C HIS A 25 19.60 -12.86 4.34
N ILE A 26 19.43 -14.15 4.58
CA ILE A 26 18.71 -15.07 3.69
C ILE A 26 17.26 -14.59 3.66
N GLN A 27 16.84 -13.93 2.58
CA GLN A 27 15.42 -13.62 2.38
C GLN A 27 14.65 -14.93 2.22
N MET A 28 13.98 -15.34 3.30
CA MET A 28 13.04 -16.45 3.28
C MET A 28 12.01 -16.22 2.18
N PRO A 29 11.65 -17.25 1.40
CA PRO A 29 10.61 -17.13 0.41
C PRO A 29 9.32 -16.66 1.09
N VAL A 30 8.72 -15.62 0.52
CA VAL A 30 7.44 -15.09 0.96
C VAL A 30 6.36 -16.13 0.67
N ASN A 31 6.06 -16.97 1.67
CA ASN A 31 5.06 -18.04 1.55
C ASN A 31 3.66 -17.60 2.00
N MET A 32 3.52 -16.48 2.71
CA MET A 32 2.20 -15.88 2.96
C MET A 32 1.71 -15.21 1.68
N ARG A 33 0.74 -15.86 1.04
CA ARG A 33 0.08 -15.37 -0.16
C ARG A 33 -1.23 -14.72 0.29
N PHE A 34 -1.34 -13.40 0.18
CA PHE A 34 -2.67 -12.79 0.14
C PHE A 34 -3.47 -13.46 -0.98
N SER A 35 -4.71 -13.81 -0.67
CA SER A 35 -5.60 -14.38 -1.69
C SER A 35 -5.85 -13.31 -2.76
N ALA A 36 -6.10 -13.73 -4.00
CA ALA A 36 -6.47 -12.77 -5.05
C ALA A 36 -7.75 -12.00 -4.71
N GLU A 37 -8.61 -12.61 -3.89
CA GLU A 37 -9.82 -12.01 -3.36
C GLU A 37 -9.51 -10.89 -2.36
N GLU A 38 -8.65 -11.10 -1.37
CA GLU A 38 -8.22 -10.07 -0.40
C GLU A 38 -7.59 -8.86 -1.11
N GLU A 39 -6.78 -9.12 -2.14
CA GLU A 39 -6.16 -8.08 -2.96
C GLU A 39 -7.22 -7.22 -3.69
N THR A 40 -8.34 -7.83 -4.08
CA THR A 40 -9.48 -7.16 -4.69
C THR A 40 -10.30 -6.38 -3.66
N TRP A 41 -10.51 -6.96 -2.46
CA TRP A 41 -11.19 -6.28 -1.36
C TRP A 41 -10.45 -5.03 -0.89
N MET A 42 -9.11 -5.05 -0.89
CA MET A 42 -8.27 -3.87 -0.62
C MET A 42 -8.53 -2.70 -1.60
N MET A 43 -9.00 -2.99 -2.82
CA MET A 43 -9.38 -1.95 -3.79
C MET A 43 -10.84 -1.51 -3.60
N LEU A 44 -11.74 -2.46 -3.34
CA LEU A 44 -13.18 -2.23 -3.31
C LEU A 44 -13.65 -1.50 -2.05
N ILE A 45 -13.19 -1.92 -0.87
CA ILE A 45 -13.68 -1.37 0.41
C ILE A 45 -13.49 0.15 0.48
N PRO A 46 -12.31 0.72 0.18
CA PRO A 46 -12.14 2.17 0.18
C PRO A 46 -13.00 2.89 -0.88
N THR A 47 -13.17 2.26 -2.05
CA THR A 47 -13.96 2.85 -3.15
C THR A 47 -15.45 2.88 -2.81
N GLN A 48 -15.96 1.83 -2.18
CA GLN A 48 -17.35 1.78 -1.69
C GLN A 48 -17.55 2.73 -0.51
N GLY A 49 -16.60 2.75 0.43
CA GLY A 49 -16.61 3.66 1.57
C GLY A 49 -16.61 5.14 1.15
N ALA A 50 -15.88 5.49 0.08
CA ALA A 50 -15.89 6.86 -0.46
C ALA A 50 -17.31 7.34 -0.83
N ASN A 51 -18.18 6.45 -1.30
CA ASN A 51 -19.57 6.81 -1.65
C ASN A 51 -20.43 7.12 -0.42
N GLN A 52 -20.12 6.55 0.74
CA GLN A 52 -20.85 6.79 1.99
C GLN A 52 -20.62 8.21 2.54
N PHE A 53 -19.62 8.93 2.05
CA PHE A 53 -19.46 10.34 2.41
C PHE A 53 -20.42 11.26 1.65
N LEU A 54 -21.03 10.80 0.55
CA LEU A 54 -22.01 11.58 -0.22
C LEU A 54 -23.39 11.57 0.44
N ASP A 55 -23.79 10.43 0.99
CA ASP A 55 -25.07 10.28 1.70
C ASP A 55 -24.94 10.60 3.20
N GLY A 56 -23.72 10.88 3.67
CA GLY A 56 -23.43 11.25 5.07
C GLY A 56 -23.53 10.07 6.04
N THR A 57 -23.56 8.84 5.54
CA THR A 57 -23.59 7.62 6.37
C THR A 57 -22.19 7.14 6.77
N ALA A 58 -21.14 7.74 6.22
CA ALA A 58 -19.77 7.42 6.59
C ALA A 58 -19.47 7.74 8.06
N ASP A 59 -18.50 7.00 8.60
CA ASP A 59 -17.97 7.18 9.93
C ASP A 59 -16.44 7.36 9.91
N ARG A 60 -15.86 7.41 11.10
CA ARG A 60 -14.41 7.52 11.28
C ARG A 60 -13.67 6.31 10.69
N ASP A 61 -14.24 5.11 10.74
CA ASP A 61 -13.56 3.90 10.27
C ASP A 61 -13.49 3.88 8.74
N VAL A 62 -14.56 4.31 8.09
CA VAL A 62 -14.61 4.56 6.64
C VAL A 62 -13.57 5.60 6.25
N TRP A 63 -13.41 6.67 7.04
CA TRP A 63 -12.35 7.66 6.83
C TRP A 63 -10.95 7.06 6.92
N HIS A 64 -10.67 6.24 7.95
CA HIS A 64 -9.39 5.56 8.08
C HIS A 64 -9.10 4.64 6.90
N SER A 65 -10.10 3.92 6.41
CA SER A 65 -9.98 3.02 5.25
C SER A 65 -9.62 3.79 3.97
N VAL A 66 -10.33 4.88 3.67
CA VAL A 66 -10.06 5.71 2.48
C VAL A 66 -8.71 6.44 2.58
N MET A 67 -8.43 7.04 3.74
CA MET A 67 -7.18 7.76 3.96
C MET A 67 -5.97 6.81 3.94
N GLY A 68 -6.09 5.63 4.57
CA GLY A 68 -5.06 4.60 4.55
C GLY A 68 -4.74 4.15 3.13
N ARG A 69 -5.77 3.99 2.28
CA ARG A 69 -5.60 3.64 0.88
C ARG A 69 -4.84 4.70 0.08
N ILE A 70 -5.18 5.98 0.28
CA ILE A 70 -4.48 7.10 -0.38
C ILE A 70 -3.01 7.15 0.07
N ASN A 71 -2.74 7.01 1.36
CA ASN A 71 -1.37 7.01 1.88
C ASN A 71 -0.55 5.84 1.35
N PHE A 72 -1.15 4.64 1.27
CA PHE A 72 -0.50 3.48 0.66
C PHE A 72 -0.13 3.75 -0.79
N ALA A 73 -1.04 4.35 -1.57
CA ALA A 73 -0.79 4.67 -2.96
C ALA A 73 0.29 5.75 -3.14
N ILE A 74 0.40 6.71 -2.20
CA ILE A 74 1.50 7.69 -2.18
C ILE A 74 2.84 6.99 -2.05
N ILE A 75 2.98 6.11 -1.06
CA ILE A 75 4.23 5.37 -0.82
C ILE A 75 4.56 4.45 -2.00
N LEU A 76 3.53 3.78 -2.55
CA LEU A 76 3.70 2.95 -3.74
C LEU A 76 4.17 3.79 -4.95
N GLY A 77 3.70 5.03 -5.05
CA GLY A 77 4.10 6.00 -6.06
C GLY A 77 5.56 6.41 -5.92
N ASP A 78 5.96 6.82 -4.70
CA ASP A 78 7.33 7.17 -4.34
C ASP A 78 8.31 6.04 -4.70
N ASN A 79 7.94 4.80 -4.38
CA ASN A 79 8.84 3.65 -4.53
C ASN A 79 8.98 3.16 -5.99
N HIS A 80 7.95 3.29 -6.81
CA HIS A 80 7.89 2.56 -8.10
C HIS A 80 7.50 3.38 -9.34
N PHE A 81 6.80 4.52 -9.18
CA PHE A 81 6.19 5.22 -10.32
C PHE A 81 6.64 6.67 -10.50
N TRP A 82 7.14 7.32 -9.46
CA TRP A 82 7.47 8.74 -9.54
C TRP A 82 8.89 8.95 -10.07
N SER A 83 8.95 9.34 -11.35
CA SER A 83 10.06 10.09 -11.94
C SER A 83 9.75 11.60 -11.83
N PRO A 84 10.74 12.51 -11.78
CA PRO A 84 10.49 13.95 -11.73
C PRO A 84 9.52 14.39 -12.85
N GLY A 85 8.38 14.98 -12.48
CA GLY A 85 7.35 15.48 -13.41
C GLY A 85 6.07 14.64 -13.55
N ASN A 86 5.85 13.61 -12.73
CA ASN A 86 4.66 12.76 -12.83
C ASN A 86 3.39 13.41 -12.24
N GLU A 87 2.38 13.63 -13.09
CA GLU A 87 1.07 14.22 -12.73
C GLU A 87 0.28 13.39 -11.69
N GLY A 88 0.51 12.08 -11.61
CA GLY A 88 -0.19 11.19 -10.68
C GLY A 88 0.06 11.50 -9.20
N ALA A 89 1.21 12.10 -8.87
CA ALA A 89 1.53 12.52 -7.51
C ALA A 89 0.57 13.64 -7.03
N ASN A 90 0.19 14.54 -7.95
CA ASN A 90 -0.67 15.69 -7.61
C ASN A 90 -2.08 15.25 -7.24
N SER A 91 -2.67 14.28 -7.94
CA SER A 91 -4.01 13.76 -7.64
C SER A 91 -4.08 13.09 -6.27
N LEU A 92 -3.06 12.31 -5.90
CA LEU A 92 -3.00 11.66 -4.59
C LEU A 92 -2.80 12.66 -3.45
N GLN A 93 -1.96 13.68 -3.62
CA GLN A 93 -1.80 14.74 -2.63
C GLN A 93 -3.06 15.62 -2.50
N ALA A 94 -3.74 15.92 -3.60
CA ALA A 94 -5.01 16.65 -3.58
C ALA A 94 -6.08 15.89 -2.77
N ALA A 95 -6.24 14.59 -3.03
CA ALA A 95 -7.17 13.75 -2.27
C ALA A 95 -6.80 13.66 -0.78
N ARG A 96 -5.51 13.60 -0.45
CA ARG A 96 -5.03 13.64 0.94
C ARG A 96 -5.43 14.93 1.67
N LEU A 97 -5.37 16.08 0.99
CA LEU A 97 -5.82 17.36 1.55
C LEU A 97 -7.34 17.39 1.75
N VAL A 98 -8.12 16.87 0.79
CA VAL A 98 -9.57 16.72 0.93
C VAL A 98 -9.91 15.86 2.14
N MET A 99 -9.28 14.69 2.31
CA MET A 99 -9.55 13.81 3.45
C MET A 99 -9.18 14.46 4.79
N ARG A 100 -8.16 15.32 4.85
CA ARG A 100 -7.87 16.11 6.06
C ARG A 100 -8.98 17.11 6.37
N ALA A 101 -9.54 17.77 5.37
CA ALA A 101 -10.68 18.67 5.56
C ALA A 101 -11.92 17.91 6.03
N VAL A 102 -12.20 16.73 5.46
CA VAL A 102 -13.30 15.85 5.90
C VAL A 102 -13.12 15.44 7.36
N LYS A 103 -11.89 15.09 7.79
CA LYS A 103 -11.61 14.80 9.20
C LYS A 103 -11.88 16.00 10.11
N ALA A 104 -11.39 17.18 9.72
CA ALA A 104 -11.59 18.39 10.51
C ALA A 104 -13.09 18.73 10.65
N HIS A 105 -13.86 18.53 9.57
CA HIS A 105 -15.32 18.68 9.60
C HIS A 105 -15.98 17.63 10.50
N GLY A 106 -15.69 16.34 10.30
CA GLY A 106 -16.27 15.24 11.08
C GLY A 106 -15.94 15.31 12.57
N ASP A 107 -14.72 15.71 12.93
CA ASP A 107 -14.34 15.93 14.32
C ASP A 107 -15.09 17.13 14.94
N ALA A 108 -15.48 18.13 14.14
CA ALA A 108 -16.19 19.32 14.61
C ALA A 108 -17.72 19.15 14.66
N THR A 109 -18.32 18.45 13.69
CA THR A 109 -19.78 18.34 13.54
C THR A 109 -20.32 16.97 13.91
N GLY A 110 -19.47 15.95 14.05
CA GLY A 110 -19.88 14.56 14.21
C GLY A 110 -20.38 13.91 12.90
N SER A 111 -20.40 14.65 11.79
CA SER A 111 -20.86 14.16 10.48
C SER A 111 -19.68 14.04 9.52
N TRP A 112 -19.46 12.83 9.00
CA TRP A 112 -18.38 12.56 8.04
C TRP A 112 -18.95 12.63 6.63
N SER A 113 -18.90 13.80 6.02
CA SER A 113 -19.44 14.03 4.68
C SER A 113 -18.46 14.81 3.80
N MET A 114 -18.70 14.76 2.49
CA MET A 114 -17.93 15.54 1.52
C MET A 114 -18.83 16.06 0.40
N THR A 115 -18.40 17.15 -0.25
CA THR A 115 -19.10 17.67 -1.44
C THR A 115 -18.88 16.76 -2.65
N ASN A 116 -19.73 16.89 -3.68
CA ASN A 116 -19.56 16.16 -4.94
C ASN A 116 -18.18 16.43 -5.59
N GLU A 117 -17.66 17.65 -5.48
CA GLU A 117 -16.34 18.01 -6.00
C GLU A 117 -15.22 17.31 -5.24
N GLN A 118 -15.31 17.30 -3.90
CA GLN A 118 -14.38 16.59 -3.03
C GLN A 118 -14.40 15.07 -3.31
N HIS A 119 -15.59 14.51 -3.49
CA HIS A 119 -15.77 13.11 -3.87
C HIS A 119 -15.12 12.79 -5.21
N GLY A 120 -15.29 13.64 -6.23
CA GLY A 120 -14.63 13.47 -7.52
C GLY A 120 -13.11 13.41 -7.41
N VAL A 121 -12.51 14.27 -6.58
CA VAL A 121 -11.05 14.27 -6.32
C VAL A 121 -10.61 12.96 -5.64
N VAL A 122 -11.33 12.53 -4.60
CA VAL A 122 -11.02 11.30 -3.86
C VAL A 122 -11.18 10.06 -4.76
N MET A 123 -12.24 9.98 -5.56
CA MET A 123 -12.48 8.86 -6.47
C MET A 123 -11.44 8.76 -7.58
N THR A 124 -10.97 9.89 -8.09
CA THR A 124 -9.87 9.94 -9.06
C THR A 124 -8.60 9.34 -8.45
N ALA A 125 -8.26 9.75 -7.22
CA ALA A 125 -7.12 9.22 -6.49
C ALA A 125 -7.24 7.72 -6.17
N LEU A 126 -8.41 7.24 -5.75
CA LEU A 126 -8.66 5.82 -5.49
C LEU A 126 -8.57 4.98 -6.77
N THR A 127 -9.06 5.50 -7.89
CA THR A 127 -8.92 4.85 -9.19
C THR A 127 -7.46 4.73 -9.59
N LEU A 128 -6.68 5.80 -9.43
CA LEU A 128 -5.23 5.77 -9.66
C LEU A 128 -4.53 4.77 -8.75
N ALA A 129 -4.86 4.73 -7.46
CA ALA A 129 -4.33 3.76 -6.51
C ALA A 129 -4.60 2.31 -6.96
N ASN A 130 -5.81 2.03 -7.46
CA ASN A 130 -6.19 0.71 -7.98
C ASN A 130 -5.41 0.34 -9.25
N GLN A 131 -5.17 1.31 -10.14
CA GLN A 131 -4.33 1.10 -11.33
C GLN A 131 -2.88 0.80 -10.94
N MET A 132 -2.31 1.59 -10.02
CA MET A 132 -0.95 1.37 -9.52
C MET A 132 -0.79 -0.01 -8.88
N GLN A 133 -1.75 -0.42 -8.04
CA GLN A 133 -1.71 -1.75 -7.44
C GLN A 133 -1.72 -2.87 -8.48
N LYS A 134 -2.52 -2.75 -9.55
CA LYS A 134 -2.57 -3.75 -10.63
C LYS A 134 -1.28 -3.82 -11.45
N MET A 135 -0.50 -2.74 -11.49
CA MET A 135 0.78 -2.68 -12.19
C MET A 135 1.96 -3.20 -11.34
N CYS A 136 1.81 -3.23 -10.02
CA CYS A 136 2.83 -3.73 -9.11
C CYS A 136 2.78 -5.25 -8.95
N THR A 137 3.95 -5.82 -8.69
CA THR A 137 4.09 -7.19 -8.20
C THR A 137 3.73 -7.27 -6.72
N ARG A 138 3.33 -8.46 -6.25
CA ARG A 138 3.03 -8.70 -4.83
C ARG A 138 4.18 -8.39 -3.88
N ARG A 139 5.43 -8.49 -4.35
CA ARG A 139 6.61 -8.15 -3.56
C ARG A 139 6.67 -6.63 -3.35
N GLU A 140 6.52 -5.87 -4.42
CA GLU A 140 6.47 -4.40 -4.38
C GLU A 140 5.32 -3.89 -3.50
N LEU A 141 4.13 -4.50 -3.59
CA LEU A 141 3.01 -4.18 -2.71
C LEU A 141 3.31 -4.45 -1.23
N ARG A 142 3.96 -5.59 -0.93
CA ARG A 142 4.40 -5.91 0.43
C ARG A 142 5.44 -4.89 0.92
N ASP A 143 6.43 -4.57 0.10
CA ASP A 143 7.52 -3.68 0.48
C ASP A 143 6.95 -2.29 0.78
N ALA A 144 6.10 -1.75 -0.09
CA ALA A 144 5.38 -0.48 0.16
C ALA A 144 4.50 -0.51 1.42
N MET A 145 3.83 -1.64 1.72
CA MET A 145 3.02 -1.76 2.94
C MET A 145 3.91 -1.86 4.18
N THR A 146 5.07 -2.50 4.06
CA THR A 146 6.09 -2.55 5.11
C THR A 146 6.65 -1.16 5.36
N ASP A 147 6.90 -0.36 4.33
CA ASP A 147 7.36 1.03 4.46
C ASP A 147 6.28 1.90 5.14
N MET A 148 5.02 1.76 4.73
CA MET A 148 3.89 2.44 5.36
C MET A 148 3.78 2.13 6.85
N MET A 149 3.98 0.86 7.23
CA MET A 149 3.99 0.45 8.64
C MET A 149 5.31 0.81 9.35
N GLY A 150 6.44 0.81 8.64
CA GLY A 150 7.78 1.17 9.13
C GLY A 150 7.88 2.63 9.55
N GLN A 151 7.04 3.49 8.95
CA GLN A 151 6.85 4.87 9.39
C GLN A 151 6.12 4.96 10.76
N LEU A 152 5.45 3.90 11.23
CA LEU A 152 4.87 3.83 12.58
C LEU A 152 5.94 3.42 13.59
N GLU A 153 6.05 4.15 14.71
CA GLU A 153 7.12 4.01 15.72
C GLU A 153 7.38 2.58 16.22
N TYR A 154 6.37 1.71 16.20
CA TYR A 154 6.46 0.32 16.61
C TYR A 154 7.50 -0.50 15.84
N ASN A 155 7.62 -0.30 14.53
CA ASN A 155 8.58 -1.04 13.71
C ASN A 155 10.01 -0.56 13.94
N LYS A 156 10.21 0.74 14.22
CA LYS A 156 11.51 1.29 14.64
C LYS A 156 11.98 0.66 15.96
N GLN A 157 11.05 0.45 16.90
CA GLN A 157 11.36 -0.23 18.16
C GLN A 157 11.66 -1.72 17.96
N SER A 158 10.89 -2.42 17.11
CA SER A 158 11.17 -3.82 16.75
C SER A 158 12.55 -3.97 16.09
N ASP A 159 12.90 -3.10 15.15
CA ASP A 159 14.20 -3.18 14.46
C ASP A 159 15.35 -2.79 15.40
N ALA A 160 15.16 -1.83 16.30
CA ALA A 160 16.12 -1.55 17.37
C ALA A 160 16.30 -2.73 18.35
N ILE A 161 15.25 -3.53 18.59
CA ILE A 161 15.35 -4.76 19.39
C ILE A 161 16.11 -5.85 18.62
N LYS A 162 15.84 -6.02 17.32
CA LYS A 162 16.58 -6.95 16.47
C LYS A 162 18.07 -6.59 16.40
N ASP A 163 18.40 -5.32 16.23
CA ASP A 163 19.78 -4.84 16.22
C ASP A 163 20.49 -5.11 17.55
N LYS A 164 19.79 -4.97 18.69
CA LYS A 164 20.34 -5.32 20.02
C LYS A 164 20.57 -6.82 20.19
N LEU A 165 19.65 -7.64 19.69
CA LEU A 165 19.77 -9.10 19.70
C LEU A 165 20.93 -9.56 18.80
N ASP A 166 21.09 -8.95 17.62
CA ASP A 166 22.20 -9.22 16.70
C ASP A 166 23.56 -8.74 17.26
N ALA A 167 23.56 -7.70 18.10
CA ALA A 167 24.73 -7.24 18.86
C ALA A 167 25.05 -8.10 20.10
N GLY A 168 24.28 -9.16 20.36
CA GLY A 168 24.49 -10.06 21.51
C GLY A 168 24.14 -9.45 22.87
N GLN A 169 23.45 -8.30 22.89
CA GLN A 169 22.97 -7.67 24.11
C GLN A 169 21.52 -8.12 24.36
N LEU A 170 21.37 -9.21 25.13
CA LEU A 170 20.06 -9.59 25.63
C LEU A 170 19.50 -8.47 26.53
N PRO A 171 18.22 -8.11 26.40
CA PRO A 171 17.59 -7.22 27.36
C PRO A 171 17.55 -7.92 28.73
N GLY A 172 18.17 -7.29 29.72
CA GLY A 172 18.03 -7.63 31.14
C GLY A 172 16.79 -6.99 31.75
#